data_AF-A0A914QNV9-F1
#
_entry.id   AF-A0A914QNV9-F1
#
_cell.length_a   1.000
_cell.length_b   1.000
_cell.length_c   1.000
_cell.angle_alpha   90.00
_cell.angle_beta   90.00
_cell.angle_gamma   90.00
#
_symmetry.space_group_name_H-M   'P 1'
#
loop_
_entity.id
_entity.type
_entity.pdbx_description
1 polymer ?
#
loop_
_entity_poly.entity_id
_entity_poly.type
_entity_poly.pdbx_seq_one_letter_code
_entity_poly.pdbx_strand_id
1 'polypeptide(L)'
;MFVIGSIFTREMKIDLYKTEEFEDDVDVPILYSHSSRGLTNNDSRGIDFVAPGAAMITSFPQWHSKTDNLSIYQGTSIAAPCVTGSIACLLSALKANNIPYFPATIKLALRNTAFLLAKSDKLGFGNGIIQISDAFEYLKVLPKIFSTKNLIPKITLYEFEGNSLKEIKGKSGILWIKKGNEELSKKYCLKITAAKAAMDFQFSWKLKILPEFNNFVKISKLFTEDLISFKIDTNLLKFGSINYAEIHGSDAINPSYGTFFYIPITVIIPEPNNYPLKKELNLKLQVPEHIFFLPPSNVSKCTVKLTALEENAQTIFVQYANEDGFTDDNSRPQQLKFNSDNLIQHLQIPVLSPEKIFQVSFYRYFPSKFQKSKILKFSLEINFEKSVVLQDNPALKHNNMNQYIIAYDVELEEEGEFKDGESGLNGELYESNGEEYFSDTEKNEEGFEFSNDYAEDPYF
;
A
#
# COMPACT_ATOMS: atom_id res chain seq x y z
N MET A 1 -5.32 -13.68 2.29
CA MET A 1 -4.00 -13.20 1.83
C MET A 1 -3.46 -12.18 2.83
N PHE A 2 -2.14 -12.16 3.05
CA PHE A 2 -1.45 -11.16 3.87
C PHE A 2 -0.59 -10.28 2.95
N VAL A 3 -0.55 -8.98 3.22
CA VAL A 3 0.34 -8.05 2.52
C VAL A 3 1.52 -7.71 3.43
N ILE A 4 2.73 -8.02 2.96
CA ILE A 4 3.96 -7.93 3.77
C ILE A 4 4.87 -6.82 3.25
N GLY A 5 5.17 -5.86 4.11
CA GLY A 5 6.20 -4.85 3.88
C GLY A 5 7.59 -5.36 4.26
N SER A 6 8.62 -4.75 3.69
CA SER A 6 10.02 -5.09 3.97
C SER A 6 10.68 -4.04 4.85
N ILE A 7 11.36 -4.48 5.89
CA ILE A 7 12.17 -3.65 6.78
C ILE A 7 13.63 -4.11 6.78
N PHE A 8 14.50 -3.23 7.25
CA PHE A 8 15.89 -3.56 7.54
C PHE A 8 16.29 -3.02 8.92
N THR A 9 17.03 -3.83 9.67
CA THR A 9 17.59 -3.47 10.97
C THR A 9 18.93 -2.78 10.82
N ARG A 10 19.49 -2.27 11.93
CA ARG A 10 20.81 -1.64 11.93
C ARG A 10 21.90 -2.58 11.39
N GLU A 11 21.88 -3.84 11.80
CA GLU A 11 22.83 -4.88 11.38
C GLU A 11 22.77 -5.07 9.86
N MET A 12 21.54 -5.16 9.31
CA MET A 12 21.34 -5.28 7.86
C MET A 12 21.85 -4.07 7.09
N LYS A 13 21.80 -2.84 7.67
CA LYS A 13 22.39 -1.64 7.05
C LYS A 13 23.90 -1.78 6.96
N ILE A 14 24.54 -2.23 8.05
CA ILE A 14 25.99 -2.37 8.13
C ILE A 14 26.45 -3.40 7.09
N ASP A 15 25.76 -4.54 6.97
CA ASP A 15 26.13 -5.57 6.01
C ASP A 15 25.96 -5.12 4.54
N LEU A 16 24.87 -4.41 4.23
CA LEU A 16 24.60 -3.94 2.86
C LEU A 16 25.47 -2.77 2.44
N TYR A 17 25.69 -1.81 3.34
CA TYR A 17 26.30 -0.52 3.02
C TYR A 17 27.69 -0.34 3.62
N LYS A 18 28.18 -1.28 4.43
CA LYS A 18 29.52 -1.29 5.07
C LYS A 18 29.85 0.03 5.79
N THR A 19 28.90 0.50 6.59
CA THR A 19 28.93 1.84 7.20
C THR A 19 28.68 1.76 8.71
N GLU A 20 29.74 1.97 9.49
CA GLU A 20 29.71 1.96 10.96
C GLU A 20 29.21 3.30 11.55
N GLU A 21 29.24 4.39 10.78
CA GLU A 21 28.99 5.78 11.24
C GLU A 21 27.50 6.14 11.49
N PHE A 22 26.58 5.17 11.45
CA PHE A 22 25.16 5.40 11.79
C PHE A 22 24.88 5.25 13.31
N GLU A 23 25.89 5.48 14.16
CA GLU A 23 25.88 5.25 15.63
C GLU A 23 24.76 5.96 16.41
N ASP A 24 24.17 7.02 15.84
CA ASP A 24 23.09 7.78 16.50
C ASP A 24 21.67 7.44 15.99
N ASP A 25 21.55 6.56 14.99
CA ASP A 25 20.25 6.03 14.60
C ASP A 25 19.84 5.01 15.68
N VAL A 26 18.86 5.40 16.50
CA VAL A 26 18.11 4.51 17.40
C VAL A 26 17.88 3.18 16.68
N ASP A 27 18.06 2.04 17.36
CA ASP A 27 17.96 0.65 16.83
C ASP A 27 16.56 0.27 16.28
N VAL A 28 15.77 1.25 15.86
CA VAL A 28 14.45 1.11 15.26
C VAL A 28 14.62 0.66 13.80
N PRO A 29 14.03 -0.48 13.41
CA PRO A 29 13.98 -0.92 12.03
C PRO A 29 13.33 0.12 11.12
N ILE A 30 13.87 0.30 9.92
CA ILE A 30 13.38 1.28 8.95
C ILE A 30 12.75 0.52 7.78
N LEU A 31 11.68 1.08 7.20
CA LEU A 31 11.04 0.51 6.03
C LEU A 31 11.96 0.61 4.82
N TYR A 32 12.04 -0.46 4.03
CA TYR A 32 12.81 -0.46 2.80
C TYR A 32 12.20 0.53 1.78
N SER A 33 13.06 1.20 1.02
CA SER A 33 12.68 2.22 0.02
C SER A 33 11.59 1.73 -0.92
N HIS A 34 11.81 0.54 -1.47
CA HIS A 34 10.97 -0.12 -2.45
C HIS A 34 9.86 -0.98 -1.83
N SER A 35 9.68 -0.92 -0.51
CA SER A 35 8.46 -1.43 0.09
C SER A 35 7.33 -0.49 -0.29
N SER A 36 6.32 -1.01 -0.99
CA SER A 36 5.08 -0.28 -1.23
C SER A 36 4.50 0.20 0.09
N ARG A 37 3.72 1.27 0.07
CA ARG A 37 3.04 1.83 1.24
C ARG A 37 1.55 1.93 0.93
N GLY A 38 0.72 1.98 1.97
CA GLY A 38 -0.69 2.33 1.81
C GLY A 38 -0.86 3.76 1.26
N LEU A 39 -2.05 4.12 0.77
CA LEU A 39 -3.29 3.34 0.78
C LEU A 39 -3.48 2.49 -0.47
N THR A 40 -4.28 1.44 -0.35
CA THR A 40 -4.78 0.69 -1.51
C THR A 40 -5.98 1.38 -2.14
N ASN A 41 -6.35 1.00 -3.37
CA ASN A 41 -7.50 1.56 -4.10
C ASN A 41 -8.85 1.41 -3.35
N ASN A 42 -8.94 0.48 -2.40
CA ASN A 42 -10.10 0.28 -1.53
C ASN A 42 -10.03 1.07 -0.20
N ASP A 43 -9.16 2.08 -0.10
CA ASP A 43 -8.92 2.93 1.08
C ASP A 43 -8.46 2.16 2.32
N SER A 44 -8.00 0.91 2.15
CA SER A 44 -7.38 0.16 3.23
C SER A 44 -5.94 0.63 3.46
N ARG A 45 -5.41 0.30 4.63
CA ARG A 45 -3.99 0.52 4.98
C ARG A 45 -3.01 -0.14 4.00
N GLY A 46 -3.45 -1.17 3.26
CA GLY A 46 -2.59 -1.93 2.35
C GLY A 46 -1.74 -2.96 3.06
N ILE A 47 -0.76 -2.52 3.86
CA ILE A 47 0.18 -3.42 4.57
C ILE A 47 -0.46 -4.02 5.83
N ASP A 48 -0.44 -5.35 5.93
CA ASP A 48 -0.85 -6.07 7.13
C ASP A 48 0.30 -6.15 8.15
N PHE A 49 1.51 -6.55 7.72
CA PHE A 49 2.68 -6.75 8.60
C PHE A 49 3.97 -6.36 7.90
N VAL A 50 5.04 -6.20 8.67
CA VAL A 50 6.41 -6.09 8.15
C VAL A 50 7.25 -7.26 8.61
N ALA A 51 8.22 -7.62 7.77
CA ALA A 51 9.25 -8.57 8.13
C ALA A 51 10.61 -8.11 7.59
N PRO A 52 11.71 -8.60 8.19
CA PRO A 52 13.03 -8.38 7.61
C PRO A 52 13.04 -8.91 6.18
N GLY A 53 13.58 -8.13 5.26
CA GLY A 53 13.64 -8.50 3.85
C GLY A 53 14.77 -7.82 3.10
N ALA A 54 15.77 -7.32 3.82
CA ALA A 54 17.00 -6.78 3.26
C ALA A 54 18.18 -7.64 3.72
N ALA A 55 19.29 -7.55 2.99
CA ALA A 55 20.53 -8.25 3.32
C ALA A 55 20.39 -9.78 3.44
N MET A 56 19.37 -10.40 2.84
CA MET A 56 19.15 -11.83 2.99
C MET A 56 19.95 -12.61 1.97
N ILE A 57 20.60 -13.67 2.45
CA ILE A 57 21.34 -14.60 1.62
C ILE A 57 20.34 -15.64 1.08
N THR A 58 20.27 -15.75 -0.24
CA THR A 58 19.44 -16.75 -0.93
C THR A 58 20.30 -17.59 -1.86
N SER A 59 19.86 -18.84 -2.07
CA SER A 59 20.45 -19.76 -3.04
C SER A 59 20.16 -19.33 -4.47
N PHE A 60 21.14 -19.49 -5.34
CA PHE A 60 21.06 -19.23 -6.77
C PHE A 60 21.39 -20.50 -7.57
N PRO A 61 20.82 -20.65 -8.78
CA PRO A 61 21.11 -21.78 -9.63
C PRO A 61 22.58 -21.76 -10.09
N GLN A 62 23.15 -22.95 -10.27
CA GLN A 62 24.59 -23.14 -10.49
C GLN A 62 25.15 -22.53 -11.77
N TRP A 63 24.30 -22.21 -12.74
CA TRP A 63 24.70 -21.56 -13.99
C TRP A 63 24.95 -20.05 -13.86
N HIS A 64 24.65 -19.45 -12.70
CA HIS A 64 25.06 -18.09 -12.40
C HIS A 64 26.55 -18.05 -12.03
N SER A 65 27.33 -17.13 -12.61
CA SER A 65 28.80 -17.04 -12.47
C SER A 65 29.35 -16.69 -11.06
N LYS A 66 28.56 -16.88 -9.99
CA LYS A 66 29.01 -16.68 -8.61
C LYS A 66 29.52 -18.01 -8.05
N THR A 67 30.75 -18.00 -7.57
CA THR A 67 31.48 -19.19 -7.07
C THR A 67 30.77 -19.94 -5.94
N ASP A 68 29.91 -19.27 -5.18
CA ASP A 68 29.35 -19.84 -3.94
C ASP A 68 27.85 -20.17 -4.06
N ASN A 69 27.22 -19.98 -5.23
CA ASN A 69 25.77 -20.17 -5.45
C ASN A 69 24.86 -19.44 -4.44
N LEU A 70 25.39 -18.42 -3.77
CA LEU A 70 24.70 -17.61 -2.78
C LEU A 70 24.73 -16.16 -3.24
N SER A 71 23.65 -15.44 -2.98
CA SER A 71 23.55 -14.03 -3.30
C SER A 71 22.72 -13.28 -2.28
N ILE A 72 23.09 -12.04 -2.03
CA ILE A 72 22.34 -11.13 -1.18
C ILE A 72 21.24 -10.47 -2.02
N TYR A 73 20.00 -10.65 -1.62
CA TYR A 73 18.83 -10.01 -2.23
C TYR A 73 18.02 -9.24 -1.19
N GLN A 74 17.25 -8.29 -1.70
CA GLN A 74 16.47 -7.35 -0.90
C GLN A 74 15.16 -7.02 -1.59
N GLY A 75 14.09 -6.95 -0.80
CA GLY A 75 12.75 -6.62 -1.29
C GLY A 75 11.63 -7.29 -0.50
N THR A 76 10.40 -6.93 -0.83
CA THR A 76 9.18 -7.57 -0.28
C THR A 76 9.06 -9.03 -0.72
N SER A 77 9.58 -9.38 -1.90
CA SER A 77 9.66 -10.77 -2.40
C SER A 77 10.52 -11.68 -1.53
N ILE A 78 11.35 -11.11 -0.64
CA ILE A 78 12.18 -11.82 0.33
C ILE A 78 11.54 -11.80 1.73
N ALA A 79 10.89 -10.69 2.10
CA ALA A 79 10.13 -10.60 3.35
C ALA A 79 8.92 -11.56 3.38
N ALA A 80 8.19 -11.69 2.26
CA ALA A 80 7.02 -12.55 2.15
C ALA A 80 7.30 -14.04 2.46
N PRO A 81 8.30 -14.71 1.85
CA PRO A 81 8.62 -16.10 2.17
C PRO A 81 9.10 -16.28 3.62
N CYS A 82 9.78 -15.29 4.21
CA CYS A 82 10.16 -15.31 5.63
C CYS A 82 8.93 -15.41 6.55
N VAL A 83 7.90 -14.60 6.28
CA VAL A 83 6.62 -14.67 7.00
C VAL A 83 5.90 -15.99 6.74
N THR A 84 5.88 -16.46 5.49
CA THR A 84 5.25 -17.74 5.13
C THR A 84 5.87 -18.91 5.89
N GLY A 85 7.21 -18.99 5.95
CA GLY A 85 7.90 -20.02 6.74
C GLY A 85 7.60 -19.93 8.23
N SER A 86 7.56 -18.70 8.76
CA SER A 86 7.22 -18.44 10.17
C SER A 86 5.80 -18.90 10.52
N ILE A 87 4.82 -18.63 9.64
CA ILE A 87 3.44 -19.09 9.79
C ILE A 87 3.36 -20.62 9.63
N ALA A 88 4.15 -21.22 8.73
CA ALA A 88 4.20 -22.67 8.59
C ALA A 88 4.68 -23.36 9.89
N CYS A 89 5.67 -22.80 10.58
CA CYS A 89 6.10 -23.27 11.90
C CYS A 89 4.97 -23.15 12.94
N LEU A 90 4.23 -22.03 12.96
CA LEU A 90 3.06 -21.85 13.83
C LEU A 90 1.99 -22.93 13.56
N LEU A 91 1.66 -23.17 12.30
CA LEU A 91 0.70 -24.20 11.89
C LEU A 91 1.16 -25.60 12.30
N SER A 92 2.45 -25.90 12.17
CA SER A 92 3.03 -27.17 12.62
C SER A 92 2.87 -27.35 14.13
N ALA A 93 3.16 -26.32 14.92
CA ALA A 93 2.98 -26.34 16.37
C ALA A 93 1.51 -26.54 16.78
N LEU A 94 0.57 -25.87 16.10
CA LEU A 94 -0.87 -26.04 16.35
C LEU A 94 -1.34 -27.47 16.05
N LYS A 95 -0.88 -28.04 14.93
CA LYS A 95 -1.16 -29.45 14.57
C LYS A 95 -0.60 -30.42 15.60
N ALA A 96 0.64 -30.24 16.03
CA ALA A 96 1.28 -31.09 17.03
C ALA A 96 0.56 -31.06 18.40
N ASN A 97 -0.07 -29.93 18.75
CA ASN A 97 -0.83 -29.77 19.99
C ASN A 97 -2.33 -30.09 19.86
N ASN A 98 -2.78 -30.59 18.69
CA ASN A 98 -4.19 -30.86 18.39
C ASN A 98 -5.11 -29.65 18.63
N ILE A 99 -4.62 -28.44 18.38
CA ILE A 99 -5.40 -27.21 18.48
C ILE A 99 -6.01 -26.93 17.09
N PRO A 100 -7.34 -26.98 16.94
CA PRO A 100 -7.96 -26.60 15.68
C PRO A 100 -7.62 -25.14 15.38
N TYR A 101 -7.61 -24.76 14.11
CA TYR A 101 -7.35 -23.39 13.70
C TYR A 101 -8.17 -23.02 12.47
N PHE A 102 -8.50 -21.73 12.37
CA PHE A 102 -9.19 -21.16 11.23
C PHE A 102 -8.39 -19.96 10.70
N PRO A 103 -8.31 -19.71 9.37
CA PRO A 103 -7.45 -18.67 8.80
C PRO A 103 -7.72 -17.26 9.37
N ALA A 104 -8.98 -16.90 9.59
CA ALA A 104 -9.36 -15.63 10.19
C ALA A 104 -8.82 -15.48 11.63
N THR A 105 -8.81 -16.56 12.41
CA THR A 105 -8.34 -16.57 13.80
C THR A 105 -6.82 -16.50 13.88
N ILE A 106 -6.11 -17.10 12.92
CA ILE A 106 -4.65 -16.92 12.78
C ILE A 106 -4.33 -15.46 12.45
N LYS A 107 -5.06 -14.85 11.51
CA LYS A 107 -4.91 -13.43 11.18
C LYS A 107 -5.18 -12.54 12.40
N LEU A 108 -6.19 -12.86 13.19
CA LEU A 108 -6.51 -12.17 14.44
C LEU A 108 -5.36 -12.28 15.47
N ALA A 109 -4.86 -13.50 15.69
CA ALA A 109 -3.78 -13.76 16.63
C ALA A 109 -2.51 -12.99 16.26
N LEU A 110 -2.10 -13.06 14.99
CA LEU A 110 -0.92 -12.34 14.49
C LEU A 110 -1.08 -10.82 14.64
N ARG A 111 -2.28 -10.27 14.42
CA ARG A 111 -2.54 -8.83 14.56
C ARG A 111 -2.43 -8.35 16.01
N ASN A 112 -3.00 -9.12 16.95
CA ASN A 112 -3.03 -8.74 18.36
C ASN A 112 -1.68 -8.95 19.07
N THR A 113 -0.80 -9.78 18.51
CA THR A 113 0.51 -10.12 19.08
C THR A 113 1.70 -9.49 18.35
N ALA A 114 1.45 -8.80 17.22
CA ALA A 114 2.51 -8.14 16.48
C ALA A 114 3.19 -7.05 17.32
N PHE A 115 4.52 -6.98 17.21
CA PHE A 115 5.32 -5.96 17.85
C PHE A 115 5.30 -4.67 17.02
N LEU A 116 4.64 -3.64 17.55
CA LEU A 116 4.59 -2.33 16.93
C LEU A 116 5.84 -1.52 17.29
N LEU A 117 6.53 -1.01 16.26
CA LEU A 117 7.68 -0.16 16.44
C LEU A 117 7.26 1.24 16.94
N ALA A 118 7.95 1.75 17.95
CA ALA A 118 7.68 3.08 18.46
C ALA A 118 7.92 4.14 17.37
N LYS A 119 6.95 5.06 17.18
CA LYS A 119 7.00 6.17 16.19
C LYS A 119 7.06 5.73 14.71
N SER A 120 6.63 4.51 14.37
CA SER A 120 6.55 4.06 12.97
C SER A 120 5.25 4.50 12.29
N ASP A 121 5.33 4.92 11.03
CA ASP A 121 4.16 5.18 10.18
C ASP A 121 3.37 3.88 9.92
N LYS A 122 2.10 3.82 10.34
CA LYS A 122 1.23 2.65 10.16
C LYS A 122 0.95 2.34 8.69
N LEU A 123 0.95 3.35 7.80
CA LEU A 123 0.74 3.13 6.37
C LEU A 123 1.89 2.34 5.73
N GLY A 124 3.09 2.42 6.31
CA GLY A 124 4.25 1.62 5.90
C GLY A 124 4.44 0.35 6.72
N PHE A 125 4.28 0.40 8.04
CA PHE A 125 4.62 -0.72 8.94
C PHE A 125 3.46 -1.65 9.27
N GLY A 126 2.22 -1.27 8.96
CA GLY A 126 1.05 -2.05 9.26
C GLY A 126 0.88 -2.33 10.76
N ASN A 127 0.64 -3.59 11.12
CA ASN A 127 0.56 -3.98 12.53
C ASN A 127 1.93 -4.12 13.20
N GLY A 128 3.02 -3.98 12.45
CA GLY A 128 4.38 -4.19 12.93
C GLY A 128 4.93 -5.57 12.58
N ILE A 129 5.89 -6.02 13.38
CA ILE A 129 6.64 -7.26 13.17
C ILE A 129 5.89 -8.43 13.79
N ILE A 130 5.74 -9.53 13.05
CA ILE A 130 5.05 -10.73 13.54
C ILE A 130 5.81 -11.39 14.69
N GLN A 131 5.10 -11.83 15.73
CA GLN A 131 5.65 -12.58 16.86
C GLN A 131 4.97 -13.96 16.92
N ILE A 132 5.68 -15.00 16.47
CA ILE A 132 5.10 -16.35 16.32
C ILE A 132 4.88 -17.03 17.68
N SER A 133 5.81 -16.87 18.62
CA SER A 133 5.68 -17.42 19.98
C SER A 133 4.42 -16.90 20.66
N ASP A 134 4.23 -15.59 20.60
CA ASP A 134 3.15 -14.90 21.30
C ASP A 134 1.82 -15.22 20.62
N ALA A 135 1.80 -15.30 19.28
CA ALA A 135 0.64 -15.74 18.52
C ALA A 135 0.21 -17.17 18.89
N PHE A 136 1.16 -18.08 19.14
CA PHE A 136 0.86 -19.44 19.57
C PHE A 136 0.23 -19.48 20.97
N GLU A 137 0.79 -18.75 21.93
CA GLU A 137 0.23 -18.66 23.28
C GLU A 137 -1.15 -18.00 23.28
N TYR A 138 -1.34 -16.97 22.46
CA TYR A 138 -2.63 -16.32 22.28
C TYR A 138 -3.70 -17.30 21.76
N LEU A 139 -3.36 -18.13 20.76
CA LEU A 139 -4.28 -19.12 20.19
C LEU A 139 -4.68 -20.23 21.18
N LYS A 140 -3.83 -20.56 22.17
CA LYS A 140 -4.17 -21.53 23.21
C LYS A 140 -5.26 -21.03 24.17
N VAL A 141 -5.25 -19.72 24.45
CA VAL A 141 -6.18 -19.10 25.42
C VAL A 141 -7.55 -18.83 24.79
N LEU A 142 -7.62 -18.70 23.46
CA LEU A 142 -8.89 -18.47 22.76
C LEU A 142 -9.84 -19.66 22.90
N PRO A 143 -11.15 -19.41 23.06
CA PRO A 143 -12.16 -20.46 23.02
C PRO A 143 -12.11 -21.27 21.72
N LYS A 144 -12.24 -22.60 21.83
CA LYS A 144 -12.18 -23.54 20.69
C LYS A 144 -13.14 -23.22 19.54
N ILE A 145 -14.22 -22.47 19.80
CA ILE A 145 -15.17 -22.07 18.75
C ILE A 145 -14.53 -21.13 17.71
N PHE A 146 -13.61 -20.24 18.13
CA PHE A 146 -12.85 -19.38 17.21
C PHE A 146 -11.99 -20.19 16.24
N SER A 147 -11.64 -21.41 16.62
CA SER A 147 -10.84 -22.30 15.79
C SER A 147 -11.63 -23.10 14.75
N THR A 148 -12.96 -23.07 14.80
CA THR A 148 -13.81 -23.92 13.96
C THR A 148 -14.75 -23.14 13.05
N LYS A 149 -15.01 -21.87 13.39
CA LYS A 149 -15.98 -21.01 12.69
C LYS A 149 -15.38 -19.64 12.42
N ASN A 150 -15.82 -19.01 11.33
CA ASN A 150 -15.53 -17.60 11.10
C ASN A 150 -16.41 -16.74 12.03
N LEU A 151 -15.79 -16.15 13.05
CA LEU A 151 -16.45 -15.24 13.99
C LEU A 151 -16.11 -13.76 13.74
N ILE A 152 -15.37 -13.46 12.67
CA ILE A 152 -15.08 -12.06 12.31
C ILE A 152 -16.36 -11.41 11.78
N PRO A 153 -16.79 -10.27 12.36
CA PRO A 153 -17.98 -9.57 11.89
C PRO A 153 -17.76 -8.95 10.52
N LYS A 154 -18.83 -8.85 9.73
CA LYS A 154 -18.84 -8.05 8.51
C LYS A 154 -19.08 -6.59 8.87
N ILE A 155 -18.20 -5.72 8.42
CA ILE A 155 -18.30 -4.27 8.61
C ILE A 155 -18.78 -3.63 7.32
N THR A 156 -19.85 -2.85 7.41
CA THR A 156 -20.33 -2.01 6.30
C THR A 156 -20.23 -0.54 6.70
N LEU A 157 -19.63 0.26 5.82
CA LEU A 157 -19.40 1.69 6.02
C LEU A 157 -20.48 2.51 5.33
N TYR A 158 -20.94 3.56 6.01
CA TYR A 158 -21.88 4.54 5.46
C TYR A 158 -21.39 5.96 5.69
N GLU A 159 -21.60 6.84 4.71
CA GLU A 159 -21.43 8.30 4.84
C GLU A 159 -22.80 8.95 5.05
N PHE A 160 -22.85 10.00 5.88
CA PHE A 160 -24.05 10.81 6.03
C PHE A 160 -24.12 11.87 4.92
N GLU A 161 -25.15 11.78 4.09
CA GLU A 161 -25.54 12.83 3.14
C GLU A 161 -26.82 13.49 3.66
N GLY A 162 -26.66 14.55 4.47
CA GLY A 162 -27.77 15.17 5.21
C GLY A 162 -28.36 14.22 6.25
N ASN A 163 -29.62 13.82 6.08
CA ASN A 163 -30.31 12.87 6.96
C ASN A 163 -30.28 11.42 6.42
N SER A 164 -29.68 11.19 5.25
CA SER A 164 -29.63 9.87 4.61
C SER A 164 -28.28 9.19 4.82
N LEU A 165 -28.30 7.86 4.86
CA LEU A 165 -27.10 7.03 4.89
C LEU A 165 -26.81 6.47 3.51
N LYS A 166 -25.63 6.75 2.98
CA LYS A 166 -25.15 6.20 1.71
C LYS A 166 -24.05 5.19 1.98
N GLU A 167 -24.23 3.96 1.51
CA GLU A 167 -23.24 2.89 1.67
C GLU A 167 -21.99 3.18 0.83
N ILE A 168 -20.82 3.06 1.47
CA ILE A 168 -19.52 3.15 0.82
C ILE A 168 -19.15 1.74 0.35
N LYS A 169 -19.48 1.42 -0.91
CA LYS A 169 -19.25 0.09 -1.50
C LYS A 169 -17.79 -0.11 -1.91
N GLY A 170 -17.29 -1.35 -1.79
CA GLY A 170 -15.96 -1.74 -2.26
C GLY A 170 -14.78 -1.17 -1.47
N LYS A 171 -15.03 -0.41 -0.39
CA LYS A 171 -14.00 0.17 0.45
C LYS A 171 -13.86 -0.59 1.77
N SER A 172 -12.62 -0.78 2.21
CA SER A 172 -12.25 -1.40 3.49
C SER A 172 -11.82 -0.37 4.54
N GLY A 173 -11.87 0.91 4.20
CA GLY A 173 -11.49 2.04 5.03
C GLY A 173 -12.15 3.32 4.56
N ILE A 174 -11.70 4.44 5.12
CA ILE A 174 -12.20 5.77 4.78
C ILE A 174 -11.02 6.63 4.37
N LEU A 175 -11.07 7.11 3.12
CA LEU A 175 -10.21 8.19 2.65
C LEU A 175 -11.05 9.46 2.51
N TRP A 176 -10.71 10.49 3.26
CA TRP A 176 -11.26 11.83 3.04
C TRP A 176 -10.15 12.80 2.66
N ILE A 177 -10.19 13.23 1.41
CA ILE A 177 -9.39 14.35 0.93
C ILE A 177 -10.22 15.60 1.15
N LYS A 178 -9.81 16.46 2.08
CA LYS A 178 -10.55 17.68 2.39
C LYS A 178 -10.25 18.73 1.32
N LYS A 179 -11.25 19.04 0.49
CA LYS A 179 -11.10 20.09 -0.53
C LYS A 179 -11.42 21.46 0.08
N GLY A 180 -10.52 22.44 -0.10
CA GLY A 180 -10.67 23.85 0.29
C GLY A 180 -11.79 24.18 1.28
N ASN A 181 -12.92 24.68 0.76
CA ASN A 181 -14.08 25.18 1.52
C ASN A 181 -15.07 24.10 2.00
N GLU A 182 -14.72 22.82 1.93
CA GLU A 182 -15.56 21.74 2.47
C GLU A 182 -15.81 21.91 3.97
N GLU A 183 -16.89 21.26 4.43
CA GLU A 183 -17.22 21.21 5.84
C GLU A 183 -16.03 20.75 6.68
N LEU A 184 -15.84 21.39 7.81
CA LEU A 184 -14.75 21.08 8.74
C LEU A 184 -14.88 19.69 9.36
N SER A 185 -16.05 19.06 9.23
CA SER A 185 -16.30 17.75 9.79
C SER A 185 -17.29 16.93 8.97
N LYS A 186 -17.03 15.64 8.85
CA LYS A 186 -17.95 14.67 8.24
C LYS A 186 -18.39 13.62 9.25
N LYS A 187 -19.61 13.13 9.11
CA LYS A 187 -20.17 12.04 9.91
C LYS A 187 -20.21 10.76 9.09
N TYR A 188 -19.91 9.65 9.75
CA TYR A 188 -19.94 8.30 9.18
C TYR A 188 -20.67 7.35 10.14
N CYS A 189 -21.15 6.24 9.59
CA CYS A 189 -21.80 5.18 10.35
C CYS A 189 -21.19 3.81 10.00
N LEU A 190 -21.08 2.96 11.02
CA LEU A 190 -20.60 1.59 10.93
C LEU A 190 -21.76 0.67 11.23
N LYS A 191 -22.08 -0.24 10.31
CA LYS A 191 -22.94 -1.38 10.60
C LYS A 191 -22.07 -2.59 10.86
N ILE A 192 -22.18 -3.14 12.08
CA ILE A 192 -21.48 -4.36 12.47
C ILE A 192 -22.47 -5.50 12.34
N THR A 193 -22.28 -6.37 11.35
CA THR A 193 -23.13 -7.56 11.18
C THR A 193 -22.35 -8.77 11.68
N ALA A 194 -22.84 -9.40 12.75
CA ALA A 194 -22.25 -10.64 13.26
C ALA A 194 -22.21 -11.71 12.15
N ALA A 195 -21.16 -12.52 12.14
CA ALA A 195 -21.11 -13.66 11.24
C ALA A 195 -22.31 -14.60 11.55
N LYS A 196 -22.89 -15.25 10.53
CA LYS A 196 -23.98 -16.22 10.73
C LYS A 196 -23.63 -17.28 11.78
N ALA A 197 -22.36 -17.71 11.76
CA ALA A 197 -21.77 -18.66 12.69
C ALA A 197 -21.59 -18.14 14.13
N ALA A 198 -21.76 -16.83 14.34
CA ALA A 198 -21.63 -16.12 15.61
C ALA A 198 -22.98 -15.70 16.20
N MET A 199 -24.12 -16.00 15.56
CA MET A 199 -25.45 -15.58 16.06
C MET A 199 -25.81 -16.19 17.42
N ASP A 200 -25.26 -17.36 17.75
CA ASP A 200 -25.41 -17.99 19.07
C ASP A 200 -24.55 -17.32 20.16
N PHE A 201 -23.62 -16.44 19.76
CA PHE A 201 -22.74 -15.70 20.65
C PHE A 201 -23.20 -14.24 20.72
N GLN A 202 -23.67 -13.81 21.90
CA GLN A 202 -24.01 -12.41 22.14
C GLN A 202 -22.74 -11.57 22.25
N PHE A 203 -22.14 -11.21 21.11
CA PHE A 203 -21.06 -10.23 21.08
C PHE A 203 -21.61 -8.85 21.40
N SER A 204 -20.94 -8.14 22.32
CA SER A 204 -21.22 -6.72 22.57
C SER A 204 -20.02 -5.93 22.10
N TRP A 205 -20.16 -5.06 21.10
CA TRP A 205 -19.01 -4.40 20.50
C TRP A 205 -18.63 -3.11 21.24
N LYS A 206 -17.37 -3.05 21.69
CA LYS A 206 -16.76 -1.83 22.21
C LYS A 206 -15.73 -1.29 21.21
N LEU A 207 -16.01 -0.09 20.70
CA LEU A 207 -15.09 0.63 19.82
C LEU A 207 -14.14 1.50 20.65
N LYS A 208 -12.87 1.54 20.24
CA LYS A 208 -11.84 2.41 20.82
C LYS A 208 -10.99 3.02 19.71
N ILE A 209 -10.51 4.24 19.93
CA ILE A 209 -9.44 4.85 19.14
C ILE A 209 -8.19 4.78 20.00
N LEU A 210 -7.08 4.31 19.44
CA LEU A 210 -5.82 4.27 20.20
C LEU A 210 -5.28 5.70 20.40
N PRO A 211 -4.79 6.07 21.60
CA PRO A 211 -4.31 7.42 21.90
C PRO A 211 -3.13 7.88 21.04
N GLU A 212 -2.39 6.94 20.46
CA GLU A 212 -1.30 7.18 19.52
C GLU A 212 -1.78 7.77 18.18
N PHE A 213 -3.07 7.65 17.87
CA PHE A 213 -3.67 8.25 16.69
C PHE A 213 -4.19 9.65 17.00
N ASN A 214 -3.88 10.56 16.08
CA ASN A 214 -4.22 11.98 16.20
C ASN A 214 -5.74 12.11 16.44
N ASN A 215 -6.16 12.81 17.50
CA ASN A 215 -7.54 12.83 18.06
C ASN A 215 -8.56 13.62 17.19
N PHE A 216 -8.55 13.42 15.89
CA PHE A 216 -9.48 14.04 14.95
C PHE A 216 -10.74 13.19 14.71
N VAL A 217 -10.77 11.95 15.19
CA VAL A 217 -11.95 11.07 15.12
C VAL A 217 -12.66 11.06 16.47
N LYS A 218 -13.98 11.26 16.48
CA LYS A 218 -14.83 11.21 17.67
C LYS A 218 -15.93 10.18 17.47
N ILE A 219 -15.87 9.08 18.20
CA ILE A 219 -16.95 8.09 18.24
C ILE A 219 -18.14 8.71 18.97
N SER A 220 -19.30 8.68 18.32
CA SER A 220 -20.58 9.12 18.86
C SER A 220 -21.39 7.93 19.36
N LYS A 221 -22.49 8.19 20.08
CA LYS A 221 -23.34 7.16 20.68
C LYS A 221 -23.95 6.24 19.60
N LEU A 222 -24.25 5.00 19.98
CA LEU A 222 -24.95 4.02 19.13
C LEU A 222 -26.29 4.58 18.66
N PHE A 223 -26.56 4.46 17.35
CA PHE A 223 -27.86 4.75 16.75
C PHE A 223 -28.84 3.59 17.00
N THR A 224 -28.34 2.35 16.91
CA THR A 224 -28.99 1.08 17.28
C THR A 224 -27.91 0.11 17.78
N GLU A 225 -28.26 -1.09 18.25
CA GLU A 225 -27.27 -2.08 18.74
C GLU A 225 -26.16 -2.41 17.72
N ASP A 226 -26.47 -2.36 16.43
CA ASP A 226 -25.54 -2.71 15.34
C ASP A 226 -24.97 -1.50 14.58
N LEU A 227 -25.49 -0.29 14.80
CA LEU A 227 -25.10 0.93 14.09
C LEU A 227 -24.39 1.92 15.01
N ILE A 228 -23.11 2.16 14.73
CA ILE A 228 -22.28 3.07 15.51
C ILE A 228 -21.83 4.21 14.63
N SER A 229 -22.05 5.44 15.09
CA SER A 229 -21.60 6.62 14.35
C SER A 229 -20.35 7.22 14.91
N PHE A 230 -19.61 7.88 14.04
CA PHE A 230 -18.43 8.64 14.41
C PHE A 230 -18.29 9.84 13.48
N LYS A 231 -17.56 10.82 13.97
CA LYS A 231 -17.31 12.09 13.31
C LYS A 231 -15.81 12.25 13.09
N ILE A 232 -15.44 12.72 11.91
CA ILE A 232 -14.08 13.11 11.57
C ILE A 232 -14.05 14.64 11.59
N ASP A 233 -13.24 15.25 12.46
CA ASP A 233 -13.11 16.70 12.67
C ASP A 233 -11.72 17.18 12.21
N THR A 234 -11.67 18.02 11.18
CA THR A 234 -10.40 18.48 10.59
C THR A 234 -9.85 19.79 11.18
N ASN A 235 -10.50 20.37 12.19
CA ASN A 235 -10.17 21.69 12.74
C ASN A 235 -8.74 21.84 13.25
N LEU A 236 -8.16 20.77 13.80
CA LEU A 236 -6.83 20.78 14.41
C LEU A 236 -5.74 20.24 13.47
N LEU A 237 -6.13 19.82 12.28
CA LEU A 237 -5.22 19.20 11.31
C LEU A 237 -4.54 20.28 10.46
N LYS A 238 -3.26 20.09 10.18
CA LYS A 238 -2.44 21.06 9.45
C LYS A 238 -2.59 20.87 7.94
N PHE A 239 -2.43 21.95 7.18
CA PHE A 239 -2.30 21.86 5.72
C PHE A 239 -1.05 21.07 5.31
N GLY A 240 -1.13 20.44 4.14
CA GLY A 240 -0.06 19.60 3.60
C GLY A 240 0.25 18.35 4.44
N SER A 241 -0.72 17.83 5.20
CA SER A 241 -0.50 16.69 6.10
C SER A 241 -1.41 15.50 5.77
N ILE A 242 -0.85 14.30 5.98
CA ILE A 242 -1.59 13.04 6.00
C ILE A 242 -1.86 12.67 7.47
N ASN A 243 -3.13 12.44 7.80
CA ASN A 243 -3.55 12.13 9.16
C ASN A 243 -4.21 10.77 9.16
N TYR A 244 -3.67 9.87 9.97
CA TYR A 244 -4.10 8.48 10.03
C TYR A 244 -4.65 8.14 11.42
N ALA A 245 -5.76 7.42 11.45
CA ALA A 245 -6.37 6.87 12.66
C ALA A 245 -7.00 5.51 12.38
N GLU A 246 -7.10 4.67 13.41
CA GLU A 246 -7.81 3.39 13.33
C GLU A 246 -8.88 3.33 14.42
N ILE A 247 -10.10 2.92 14.05
CA ILE A 247 -11.15 2.55 15.01
C ILE A 247 -11.05 1.04 15.24
N HIS A 248 -10.80 0.63 16.48
CA HIS A 248 -10.65 -0.76 16.88
C HIS A 248 -11.94 -1.28 17.50
N GLY A 249 -12.46 -2.39 16.99
CA GLY A 249 -13.60 -3.11 17.56
C GLY A 249 -13.16 -4.30 18.40
N SER A 250 -13.56 -4.32 19.67
CA SER A 250 -13.29 -5.41 20.63
C SER A 250 -14.60 -5.91 21.25
N ASP A 251 -14.61 -7.13 21.78
CA ASP A 251 -15.72 -7.62 22.59
C ASP A 251 -15.72 -6.91 23.96
N ALA A 252 -16.86 -6.34 24.34
CA ALA A 252 -17.07 -5.64 25.58
C ALA A 252 -17.16 -6.61 26.76
N ILE A 253 -17.63 -7.84 26.52
CA ILE A 253 -17.77 -8.88 27.54
C ILE A 253 -16.39 -9.48 27.84
N ASN A 254 -15.61 -9.79 26.80
CA ASN A 254 -14.28 -10.38 26.92
C ASN A 254 -13.20 -9.52 26.22
N PRO A 255 -12.76 -8.41 26.84
CA PRO A 255 -11.72 -7.57 26.26
C PRO A 255 -10.37 -8.26 26.07
N SER A 256 -10.13 -9.39 26.74
CA SER A 256 -8.91 -10.19 26.63
C SER A 256 -8.72 -10.84 25.26
N TYR A 257 -9.78 -10.97 24.45
CA TYR A 257 -9.71 -11.44 23.06
C TYR A 257 -9.20 -10.38 22.09
N GLY A 258 -8.74 -9.23 22.58
CA GLY A 258 -8.11 -8.20 21.76
C GLY A 258 -9.05 -7.56 20.72
N THR A 259 -8.46 -7.03 19.65
CA THR A 259 -9.18 -6.32 18.60
C THR A 259 -9.60 -7.28 17.50
N PHE A 260 -10.90 -7.42 17.23
CA PHE A 260 -11.44 -8.29 16.18
C PHE A 260 -11.31 -7.69 14.77
N PHE A 261 -11.58 -6.40 14.67
CA PHE A 261 -11.49 -5.65 13.42
C PHE A 261 -11.02 -4.23 13.69
N TYR A 262 -10.47 -3.62 12.66
CA TYR A 262 -10.10 -2.21 12.67
C TYR A 262 -10.64 -1.54 11.41
N ILE A 263 -10.86 -0.23 11.50
CA ILE A 263 -11.31 0.59 10.38
C ILE A 263 -10.27 1.69 10.18
N PRO A 264 -9.47 1.61 9.11
CA PRO A 264 -8.48 2.62 8.81
C PRO A 264 -9.17 3.88 8.29
N ILE A 265 -8.81 5.02 8.86
CA ILE A 265 -9.30 6.35 8.50
C ILE A 265 -8.09 7.19 8.14
N THR A 266 -8.06 7.66 6.90
CA THR A 266 -7.03 8.55 6.40
C THR A 266 -7.65 9.85 5.94
N VAL A 267 -7.16 10.95 6.49
CA VAL A 267 -7.55 12.30 6.10
C VAL A 267 -6.35 13.00 5.50
N ILE A 268 -6.48 13.41 4.24
CA ILE A 268 -5.46 14.19 3.55
C ILE A 268 -5.94 15.64 3.48
N ILE A 269 -5.13 16.54 4.02
CA ILE A 269 -5.35 17.98 3.86
C ILE A 269 -4.26 18.49 2.91
N PRO A 270 -4.62 18.81 1.65
CA PRO A 270 -3.66 19.33 0.69
C PRO A 270 -3.13 20.71 1.12
N GLU A 271 -2.03 21.13 0.51
CA GLU A 271 -1.51 22.49 0.64
C GLU A 271 -2.54 23.50 0.11
N PRO A 272 -2.61 24.71 0.69
CA PRO A 272 -3.52 25.74 0.23
C PRO A 272 -3.18 26.17 -1.20
N ASN A 273 -4.19 26.63 -1.96
CA ASN A 273 -4.05 27.09 -3.34
C ASN A 273 -3.35 28.46 -3.47
N ASN A 274 -2.16 28.60 -2.88
CA ASN A 274 -1.32 29.79 -2.95
C ASN A 274 -0.02 29.44 -3.69
N TYR A 275 0.01 29.72 -5.00
CA TYR A 275 1.14 29.43 -5.88
C TYR A 275 1.88 30.72 -6.29
N PRO A 276 3.23 30.70 -6.42
CA PRO A 276 4.12 29.55 -6.24
C PRO A 276 4.28 29.17 -4.75
N LEU A 277 4.19 27.87 -4.46
CA LEU A 277 4.41 27.36 -3.11
C LEU A 277 5.91 27.28 -2.84
N LYS A 278 6.38 27.96 -1.81
CA LYS A 278 7.77 27.89 -1.35
C LYS A 278 7.84 27.18 -0.01
N LYS A 279 8.63 26.10 0.07
CA LYS A 279 8.76 25.27 1.28
C LYS A 279 10.18 24.77 1.45
N GLU A 280 10.66 24.69 2.69
CA GLU A 280 11.90 23.99 3.01
C GLU A 280 11.60 22.50 3.18
N LEU A 281 12.32 21.65 2.45
CA LEU A 281 12.24 20.20 2.53
C LEU A 281 13.41 19.66 3.34
N ASN A 282 13.11 18.83 4.33
CA ASN A 282 14.09 18.14 5.17
C ASN A 282 14.01 16.64 4.91
N LEU A 283 14.82 16.15 3.97
CA LEU A 283 14.77 14.74 3.56
C LEU A 283 15.64 13.87 4.49
N LYS A 284 14.97 13.03 5.25
CA LYS A 284 15.60 11.95 6.04
C LYS A 284 15.82 10.72 5.16
N LEU A 285 16.81 9.91 5.52
CA LEU A 285 17.05 8.64 4.84
C LEU A 285 15.82 7.73 4.96
N GLN A 286 15.35 7.19 3.83
CA GLN A 286 14.30 6.17 3.73
C GLN A 286 12.91 6.57 4.27
N VAL A 287 12.74 7.82 4.70
CA VAL A 287 11.45 8.40 5.05
C VAL A 287 11.03 9.31 3.89
N PRO A 288 9.99 8.94 3.13
CA PRO A 288 9.49 9.79 2.07
C PRO A 288 8.81 11.02 2.63
N GLU A 289 9.01 12.16 1.95
CA GLU A 289 8.24 13.38 2.19
C GLU A 289 7.19 13.50 1.08
N HIS A 290 5.92 13.48 1.47
CA HIS A 290 4.78 13.57 0.55
C HIS A 290 4.19 14.98 0.64
N ILE A 291 3.96 15.60 -0.52
CA ILE A 291 3.25 16.86 -0.61
C ILE A 291 2.02 16.65 -1.49
N PHE A 292 0.88 17.08 -0.97
CA PHE A 292 -0.41 16.94 -1.62
C PHE A 292 -0.92 18.32 -2.03
N PHE A 293 -1.44 18.42 -3.25
CA PHE A 293 -1.93 19.67 -3.83
C PHE A 293 -3.32 19.46 -4.40
N LEU A 294 -4.06 20.56 -4.52
CA LEU A 294 -5.22 20.67 -5.40
C LEU A 294 -4.81 21.58 -6.56
N PRO A 295 -4.49 21.04 -7.74
CA PRO A 295 -4.20 21.84 -8.91
C PRO A 295 -5.41 22.74 -9.24
N PRO A 296 -5.19 24.04 -9.51
CA PRO A 296 -6.26 24.92 -9.96
C PRO A 296 -6.92 24.43 -11.26
N SER A 297 -8.15 24.88 -11.50
CA SER A 297 -8.86 24.63 -12.75
C SER A 297 -8.03 25.16 -13.95
N ASN A 298 -8.02 24.40 -15.05
CA ASN A 298 -7.33 24.73 -16.31
C ASN A 298 -5.79 24.70 -16.29
N VAL A 299 -5.19 23.87 -15.43
CA VAL A 299 -3.75 23.62 -15.38
C VAL A 299 -3.44 22.30 -16.07
N SER A 300 -2.37 22.28 -16.87
CA SER A 300 -1.88 21.05 -17.54
C SER A 300 -0.47 20.67 -17.14
N LYS A 301 0.29 21.58 -16.52
CA LYS A 301 1.68 21.35 -16.12
C LYS A 301 1.97 21.87 -14.72
N CYS A 302 2.74 21.09 -13.98
CA CYS A 302 3.33 21.44 -12.69
C CYS A 302 4.84 21.57 -12.86
N THR A 303 5.39 22.74 -12.51
CA THR A 303 6.83 22.98 -12.47
C THR A 303 7.33 22.85 -11.03
N VAL A 304 8.22 21.89 -10.82
CA VAL A 304 8.88 21.63 -9.53
C VAL A 304 10.33 22.09 -9.65
N LYS A 305 10.71 23.11 -8.87
CA LYS A 305 12.08 23.60 -8.75
C LYS A 305 12.63 23.22 -7.39
N LEU A 306 13.77 22.53 -7.39
CA LEU A 306 14.49 22.14 -6.19
C LEU A 306 15.86 22.80 -6.17
N THR A 307 16.20 23.45 -5.06
CA THR A 307 17.52 24.04 -4.83
C THR A 307 18.16 23.36 -3.62
N ALA A 308 19.29 22.70 -3.82
CA ALA A 308 20.06 22.10 -2.73
C ALA A 308 20.68 23.21 -1.86
N LEU A 309 20.52 23.11 -0.53
CA LEU A 309 21.11 24.06 0.43
C LEU A 309 22.51 23.63 0.90
N GLU A 310 22.96 22.43 0.52
CA GLU A 310 24.27 21.87 0.83
C GLU A 310 25.01 21.51 -0.47
N GLU A 311 26.31 21.83 -0.55
CA GLU A 311 27.14 21.68 -1.76
C GLU A 311 27.61 20.24 -2.05
N ASN A 312 27.08 19.25 -1.32
CA ASN A 312 27.49 17.85 -1.47
C ASN A 312 26.77 17.17 -2.64
N ALA A 313 27.46 16.28 -3.36
CA ALA A 313 26.87 15.47 -4.41
C ALA A 313 25.72 14.63 -3.86
N GLN A 314 24.48 14.90 -4.27
CA GLN A 314 23.25 14.31 -3.75
C GLN A 314 22.37 13.70 -4.82
N THR A 315 21.77 12.55 -4.50
CA THR A 315 20.77 11.91 -5.35
C THR A 315 19.46 11.82 -4.57
N ILE A 316 18.40 12.34 -5.16
CA ILE A 316 17.03 12.16 -4.67
C ILE A 316 16.18 11.59 -5.78
N PHE A 317 15.06 10.98 -5.41
CA PHE A 317 14.08 10.46 -6.36
C PHE A 317 12.77 11.19 -6.16
N VAL A 318 12.16 11.62 -7.26
CA VAL A 318 10.87 12.30 -7.25
C VAL A 318 9.86 11.41 -7.95
N GLN A 319 8.76 11.14 -7.27
CA GLN A 319 7.63 10.40 -7.84
C GLN A 319 6.38 11.25 -7.72
N TYR A 320 5.48 11.14 -8.69
CA TYR A 320 4.19 11.82 -8.63
C TYR A 320 3.05 10.84 -8.91
N ALA A 321 1.88 11.17 -8.38
CA ALA A 321 0.65 10.42 -8.60
C ALA A 321 -0.51 11.38 -8.84
N ASN A 322 -1.32 11.07 -9.85
CA ASN A 322 -2.62 11.69 -10.10
C ASN A 322 -3.71 10.79 -9.48
N GLU A 323 -4.81 11.40 -9.03
CA GLU A 323 -5.94 10.68 -8.38
C GLU A 323 -6.52 9.53 -9.22
N ASP A 324 -6.44 9.60 -10.56
CA ASP A 324 -7.03 8.60 -11.46
C ASP A 324 -6.19 7.33 -11.65
N GLY A 325 -5.07 7.19 -10.94
CA GLY A 325 -4.32 5.94 -10.88
C GLY A 325 -2.87 6.14 -10.46
N PHE A 326 -2.43 5.35 -9.50
CA PHE A 326 -1.00 5.10 -9.24
C PHE A 326 -0.36 4.21 -10.34
N THR A 327 -1.02 4.05 -11.48
CA THR A 327 -0.82 2.95 -12.44
C THR A 327 -0.25 3.36 -13.79
N ASP A 328 -0.13 4.66 -14.08
CA ASP A 328 0.53 5.07 -15.32
C ASP A 328 2.03 4.80 -15.24
N ASP A 329 2.62 4.24 -16.30
CA ASP A 329 4.08 4.08 -16.49
C ASP A 329 4.85 5.40 -16.35
N ASN A 330 4.15 6.54 -16.43
CA ASN A 330 4.66 7.88 -16.16
C ASN A 330 4.98 8.13 -14.67
N SER A 331 4.55 7.27 -13.76
CA SER A 331 4.76 7.39 -12.30
C SER A 331 6.09 6.78 -11.82
N ARG A 332 7.01 6.41 -12.73
CA ARG A 332 8.33 5.91 -12.34
C ARG A 332 9.11 7.00 -11.60
N PRO A 333 9.79 6.65 -10.49
CA PRO A 333 10.58 7.62 -9.73
C PRO A 333 11.71 8.18 -10.60
N GLN A 334 11.71 9.49 -10.79
CA GLN A 334 12.72 10.20 -11.56
C GLN A 334 13.91 10.54 -10.66
N GLN A 335 15.11 10.22 -11.12
CA GLN A 335 16.35 10.45 -10.38
C GLN A 335 16.88 11.87 -10.65
N LEU A 336 17.02 12.67 -9.60
CA LEU A 336 17.66 13.99 -9.66
C LEU A 336 19.02 13.93 -8.97
N LYS A 337 20.06 14.40 -9.68
CA LYS A 337 21.44 14.46 -9.17
C LYS A 337 21.84 15.92 -8.98
N PHE A 338 22.30 16.26 -7.78
CA PHE A 338 22.81 17.56 -7.39
C PHE A 338 24.30 17.43 -7.17
N ASN A 339 25.09 18.38 -7.69
CA ASN A 339 26.53 18.49 -7.49
C ASN A 339 26.88 19.96 -7.26
N SER A 340 28.13 20.28 -6.91
CA SER A 340 28.62 21.67 -6.74
C SER A 340 28.26 22.58 -7.93
N ASP A 341 28.31 22.04 -9.15
CA ASP A 341 28.06 22.79 -10.38
C ASP A 341 26.57 22.82 -10.76
N ASN A 342 25.74 22.01 -10.10
CA ASN A 342 24.33 21.84 -10.42
C ASN A 342 23.48 21.70 -9.15
N LEU A 343 23.30 22.83 -8.47
CA LEU A 343 22.54 22.95 -7.22
C LEU A 343 21.03 23.11 -7.46
N ILE A 344 20.61 23.43 -8.68
CA ILE A 344 19.21 23.72 -9.03
C ILE A 344 18.72 22.72 -10.07
N GLN A 345 17.67 21.99 -9.74
CA GLN A 345 17.01 21.06 -10.66
C GLN A 345 15.57 21.52 -10.93
N HIS A 346 15.16 21.37 -12.19
CA HIS A 346 13.82 21.70 -12.65
C HIS A 346 13.16 20.45 -13.21
N LEU A 347 11.94 20.18 -12.77
CA LEU A 347 11.13 19.06 -13.23
C LEU A 347 9.77 19.58 -13.70
N GLN A 348 9.34 19.15 -14.88
CA GLN A 348 8.01 19.40 -15.41
C GLN A 348 7.18 18.12 -15.33
N ILE A 349 6.03 18.21 -14.66
CA ILE A 349 5.13 17.08 -14.45
C ILE A 349 3.78 17.38 -15.10
N PRO A 350 3.24 16.48 -15.94
CA PRO A 350 1.90 16.64 -16.49
C PRO A 350 0.82 16.49 -15.41
N VAL A 351 -0.15 17.41 -15.42
CA VAL A 351 -1.35 17.34 -14.58
C VAL A 351 -2.48 16.81 -15.44
N LEU A 352 -2.91 15.57 -15.16
CA LEU A 352 -3.95 14.90 -15.96
C LEU A 352 -5.36 15.28 -15.49
N SER A 353 -5.53 15.49 -14.19
CA SER A 353 -6.83 15.69 -13.57
C SER A 353 -6.80 16.96 -12.71
N PRO A 354 -7.11 18.14 -13.28
CA PRO A 354 -7.23 19.36 -12.50
C PRO A 354 -8.37 19.24 -11.48
N GLU A 355 -8.29 19.95 -10.36
CA GLU A 355 -9.26 19.89 -9.22
C GLU A 355 -9.31 18.56 -8.43
N LYS A 356 -8.50 17.57 -8.84
CA LYS A 356 -8.27 16.32 -8.14
C LYS A 356 -6.97 16.36 -7.34
N ILE A 357 -6.78 15.44 -6.41
CA ILE A 357 -5.55 15.41 -5.61
C ILE A 357 -4.34 15.09 -6.49
N PHE A 358 -3.29 15.88 -6.30
CA PHE A 358 -1.99 15.67 -6.94
C PHE A 358 -0.95 15.46 -5.85
N GLN A 359 -0.24 14.34 -5.89
CA GLN A 359 0.79 14.01 -4.93
C GLN A 359 2.16 14.07 -5.58
N VAL A 360 3.11 14.77 -4.94
CA VAL A 360 4.54 14.70 -5.26
C VAL A 360 5.29 14.18 -4.05
N SER A 361 6.05 13.12 -4.25
CA SER A 361 6.78 12.40 -3.21
C SER A 361 8.27 12.48 -3.47
N PHE A 362 9.01 12.88 -2.45
CA PHE A 362 10.46 13.01 -2.50
C PHE A 362 11.09 11.91 -1.65
N TYR A 363 11.98 11.12 -2.25
CA TYR A 363 12.65 10.01 -1.62
C TYR A 363 14.16 10.22 -1.59
N ARG A 364 14.75 9.91 -0.44
CA ARG A 364 16.20 9.77 -0.28
C ARG A 364 16.53 8.29 -0.07
N TYR A 365 17.08 7.65 -1.11
CA TYR A 365 17.61 6.30 -1.01
C TYR A 365 19.05 6.33 -0.47
N PHE A 366 19.54 5.18 -0.01
CA PHE A 366 20.94 5.06 0.38
C PHE A 366 21.84 5.41 -0.81
N PRO A 367 22.71 6.41 -0.67
CA PRO A 367 23.57 6.81 -1.76
C PRO A 367 24.64 5.73 -2.00
N SER A 368 25.03 5.53 -3.26
CA SER A 368 26.14 4.65 -3.63
C SER A 368 27.51 5.19 -3.22
N LYS A 369 27.60 6.48 -2.85
CA LYS A 369 28.80 7.14 -2.31
C LYS A 369 28.42 7.95 -1.07
N PHE A 370 29.26 7.81 -0.04
CA PHE A 370 29.09 8.38 1.30
C PHE A 370 28.60 9.84 1.30
N GLN A 371 27.57 10.11 2.11
CA GLN A 371 27.19 11.45 2.53
C GLN A 371 27.11 11.51 4.05
N LYS A 372 27.76 12.52 4.62
CA LYS A 372 27.85 12.71 6.07
C LYS A 372 26.58 13.31 6.70
N SER A 373 25.71 13.98 5.93
CA SER A 373 24.54 14.66 6.48
C SER A 373 23.34 13.72 6.67
N LYS A 374 22.88 13.60 7.92
CA LYS A 374 21.71 12.79 8.32
C LYS A 374 20.40 13.30 7.72
N ILE A 375 20.29 14.61 7.47
CA ILE A 375 19.13 15.27 6.87
C ILE A 375 19.65 16.13 5.72
N LEU A 376 19.06 15.99 4.54
CA LEU A 376 19.33 16.89 3.41
C LEU A 376 18.29 17.99 3.36
N LYS A 377 18.74 19.22 3.20
CA LYS A 377 17.85 20.37 3.12
C LYS A 377 17.75 20.92 1.70
N PHE A 378 16.52 21.13 1.25
CA PHE A 378 16.23 21.71 -0.06
C PHE A 378 15.24 22.86 0.07
N SER A 379 15.41 23.89 -0.76
CA SER A 379 14.35 24.86 -1.03
C SER A 379 13.51 24.35 -2.21
N LEU A 380 12.24 24.09 -1.96
CA LEU A 380 11.25 23.68 -2.94
C LEU A 380 10.41 24.89 -3.38
N GLU A 381 10.27 25.05 -4.68
CA GLU A 381 9.33 25.98 -5.30
C GLU A 381 8.47 25.22 -6.32
N ILE A 382 7.15 25.25 -6.13
CA ILE A 382 6.19 24.59 -7.03
C ILE A 382 5.26 25.63 -7.63
N ASN A 383 5.10 25.57 -8.95
CA ASN A 383 4.18 26.41 -9.69
C ASN A 383 3.32 25.59 -10.65
N PHE A 384 2.15 26.11 -10.98
CA PHE A 384 1.23 25.50 -11.93
C PHE A 384 1.07 26.42 -13.14
N GLU A 385 1.28 25.84 -14.32
CA GLU A 385 1.22 26.57 -15.58
C GLU A 385 -0.06 26.21 -16.34
N LYS A 386 -0.72 27.25 -16.87
CA LYS A 386 -1.82 27.09 -17.82
C LYS A 386 -1.22 26.83 -19.19
N SER A 387 -1.59 25.72 -19.83
CA SER A 387 -1.42 25.64 -21.28
C SER A 387 -2.49 26.50 -21.94
N VAL A 388 -2.05 27.50 -22.70
CA VAL A 388 -2.83 28.00 -23.83
C VAL A 388 -2.91 26.82 -24.81
N VAL A 389 -4.12 26.39 -25.15
CA VAL A 389 -4.35 25.43 -26.23
C VAL A 389 -3.76 26.06 -27.50
N LEU A 390 -2.59 25.60 -27.93
CA LEU A 390 -2.19 25.77 -29.32
C LEU A 390 -3.09 24.82 -30.11
N GLN A 391 -3.82 25.42 -31.05
CA GLN A 391 -4.76 24.80 -31.99
C GLN A 391 -4.58 23.29 -32.17
N ASP A 392 -5.68 22.58 -31.89
CA ASP A 392 -5.91 21.19 -32.23
C ASP A 392 -5.39 20.87 -33.63
N ASN A 393 -4.50 19.88 -33.72
CA ASN A 393 -4.24 19.17 -34.96
C ASN A 393 -5.20 17.96 -34.96
N PRO A 394 -6.28 17.96 -35.76
CA PRO A 394 -7.35 16.99 -35.60
C PRO A 394 -6.96 15.68 -36.29
N ALA A 395 -6.42 14.73 -35.54
CA ALA A 395 -6.42 13.32 -35.93
C ALA A 395 -7.67 12.65 -35.32
N LEU A 396 -8.82 12.88 -35.94
CA LEU A 396 -10.08 12.20 -35.60
C LEU A 396 -9.99 10.71 -35.98
N LYS A 397 -10.07 9.82 -34.99
CA LYS A 397 -10.47 8.41 -35.21
C LYS A 397 -11.87 8.22 -34.67
N HIS A 398 -12.81 8.00 -35.58
CA HIS A 398 -14.19 7.65 -35.29
C HIS A 398 -14.28 6.20 -34.79
N ASN A 399 -14.98 5.99 -33.66
CA ASN A 399 -15.43 4.67 -33.22
C ASN A 399 -16.89 4.47 -33.65
N ASN A 400 -17.16 3.45 -34.47
CA ASN A 400 -18.48 2.86 -34.61
C ASN A 400 -18.35 1.35 -34.35
N MET A 401 -19.16 0.86 -33.41
CA MET A 401 -19.19 -0.53 -32.99
C MET A 401 -19.81 -1.43 -34.09
N ASN A 402 -19.11 -2.52 -34.40
CA ASN A 402 -19.64 -3.84 -34.79
C ASN A 402 -18.49 -4.86 -34.70
N GLN A 403 -18.76 -6.06 -34.19
CA GLN A 403 -17.76 -7.12 -34.01
C GLN A 403 -17.27 -7.65 -35.37
N TYR A 404 -15.95 -7.69 -35.57
CA TYR A 404 -15.30 -8.36 -36.70
C TYR A 404 -14.12 -9.20 -36.18
N ILE A 405 -14.02 -10.45 -36.62
CA ILE A 405 -12.82 -11.28 -36.48
C ILE A 405 -11.85 -10.84 -37.58
N ILE A 406 -10.62 -10.47 -37.23
CA ILE A 406 -9.58 -10.13 -38.21
C ILE A 406 -8.42 -11.11 -38.03
N ALA A 407 -8.04 -11.78 -39.11
CA ALA A 407 -6.81 -12.56 -39.22
C ALA A 407 -5.79 -11.76 -40.04
N TYR A 408 -4.52 -11.79 -39.66
CA TYR A 408 -3.43 -11.17 -40.40
C TYR A 408 -2.32 -12.20 -40.66
N ASP A 409 -1.81 -12.24 -41.89
CA ASP A 409 -0.53 -12.86 -42.23
C ASP A 409 0.53 -11.76 -42.33
N VAL A 410 1.70 -11.98 -41.72
CA VAL A 410 2.82 -11.03 -41.72
C VAL A 410 4.03 -11.69 -42.37
N GLU A 411 4.41 -11.21 -43.57
CA GLU A 411 5.69 -11.52 -44.20
C GLU A 411 6.64 -10.32 -44.03
N LEU A 412 7.85 -10.57 -43.51
CA LEU A 412 8.90 -9.57 -43.30
C LEU A 412 9.93 -9.66 -44.43
N GLU A 413 10.05 -8.61 -45.25
CA GLU A 413 11.01 -8.60 -46.38
C GLU A 413 12.39 -8.00 -46.04
N GLU A 414 12.61 -7.30 -44.92
CA GLU A 414 13.96 -6.87 -44.45
C GLU A 414 14.08 -6.78 -42.91
N GLU A 415 15.29 -6.94 -42.37
CA GLU A 415 15.58 -6.92 -40.92
C GLU A 415 15.39 -5.52 -40.30
N GLY A 416 14.25 -5.30 -39.66
CA GLY A 416 13.97 -4.18 -38.76
C GLY A 416 13.26 -4.65 -37.48
N GLU A 417 13.45 -3.96 -36.36
CA GLU A 417 12.78 -4.29 -35.09
C GLU A 417 11.26 -4.09 -35.21
N PHE A 418 10.52 -5.21 -35.32
CA PHE A 418 9.06 -5.23 -35.21
C PHE A 418 8.66 -5.24 -33.73
N LYS A 419 8.04 -4.16 -33.25
CA LYS A 419 7.33 -4.16 -31.96
C LYS A 419 5.85 -4.38 -32.23
N ASP A 420 5.41 -5.61 -31.98
CA ASP A 420 3.99 -5.92 -32.00
C ASP A 420 3.33 -5.30 -30.76
N GLY A 421 2.60 -4.23 -30.99
CA GLY A 421 1.84 -3.52 -29.98
C GLY A 421 0.38 -3.57 -30.36
N GLU A 422 -0.31 -4.66 -30.02
CA GLU A 422 -1.76 -4.69 -30.07
C GLU A 422 -2.31 -3.57 -29.17
N SER A 423 -2.76 -2.50 -29.79
CA SER A 423 -3.29 -1.28 -29.15
C SER A 423 -4.69 -1.48 -28.56
N GLY A 424 -5.00 -2.69 -28.10
CA GLY A 424 -6.32 -3.07 -27.57
C GLY A 424 -6.31 -4.06 -26.39
N LEU A 425 -5.19 -4.72 -26.06
CA LEU A 425 -5.11 -5.71 -24.96
C LEU A 425 -4.00 -5.44 -23.93
N ASN A 426 -3.12 -4.47 -24.19
CA ASN A 426 -2.12 -4.04 -23.22
C ASN A 426 -2.75 -3.08 -22.19
N GLY A 427 -3.44 -3.64 -21.20
CA GLY A 427 -4.02 -2.84 -20.12
C GLY A 427 -4.76 -3.59 -19.01
N GLU A 428 -5.17 -4.84 -19.21
CA GLU A 428 -5.95 -5.58 -18.21
C GLU A 428 -5.30 -6.92 -17.85
N LEU A 429 -4.35 -6.86 -16.91
CA LEU A 429 -4.04 -8.01 -16.07
C LEU A 429 -4.71 -7.77 -14.71
N TYR A 430 -5.76 -8.55 -14.47
CA TYR A 430 -6.54 -8.70 -13.24
C TYR A 430 -7.70 -7.71 -12.99
N GLU A 431 -8.90 -8.11 -13.41
CA GLU A 431 -10.13 -8.04 -12.62
C GLU A 431 -11.20 -8.95 -13.27
N SER A 432 -11.21 -10.24 -12.95
CA SER A 432 -12.41 -11.07 -13.16
C SER A 432 -13.08 -11.32 -11.82
N ASN A 433 -14.28 -10.76 -11.71
CA ASN A 433 -15.20 -11.00 -10.60
C ASN A 433 -15.50 -12.50 -10.51
N GLY A 434 -15.35 -13.06 -9.31
CA GLY A 434 -15.61 -14.46 -9.06
C GLY A 434 -17.10 -14.83 -9.12
N GLU A 435 -17.35 -16.04 -9.60
CA GLU A 435 -18.42 -16.89 -9.11
C GLU A 435 -17.87 -18.31 -8.94
N GLU A 436 -17.87 -18.79 -7.70
CA GLU A 436 -17.83 -20.22 -7.37
C GLU A 436 -19.24 -20.78 -7.53
N TYR A 437 -19.42 -21.92 -8.22
CA TYR A 437 -20.31 -23.01 -7.78
C TYR A 437 -19.94 -24.34 -8.46
N PHE A 438 -19.90 -25.38 -7.65
CA PHE A 438 -19.77 -26.80 -7.99
C PHE A 438 -21.03 -27.33 -8.71
N SER A 439 -20.87 -28.26 -9.67
CA SER A 439 -21.45 -29.63 -9.64
C SER A 439 -21.28 -30.37 -10.98
N ASP A 440 -20.96 -31.66 -10.87
CA ASP A 440 -20.94 -32.66 -11.94
C ASP A 440 -22.20 -32.67 -12.82
N THR A 441 -22.02 -32.78 -14.14
CA THR A 441 -22.84 -33.65 -15.00
C THR A 441 -22.08 -34.01 -16.28
N GLU A 442 -22.25 -35.27 -16.66
CA GLU A 442 -21.62 -36.04 -17.74
C GLU A 442 -21.85 -35.54 -19.18
N LYS A 443 -20.89 -35.94 -20.04
CA LYS A 443 -21.04 -36.48 -21.42
C LYS A 443 -21.35 -35.55 -22.60
N ASN A 444 -20.36 -35.42 -23.50
CA ASN A 444 -20.27 -36.07 -24.83
C ASN A 444 -19.09 -35.43 -25.59
N GLU A 445 -18.02 -36.18 -25.86
CA GLU A 445 -17.72 -36.92 -27.12
C GLU A 445 -17.19 -36.02 -28.25
N GLU A 446 -16.18 -36.57 -28.95
CA GLU A 446 -15.36 -36.01 -30.05
C GLU A 446 -14.20 -35.12 -29.55
N GLY A 447 -12.92 -35.52 -29.57
CA GLY A 447 -12.23 -36.49 -30.41
C GLY A 447 -11.12 -35.77 -31.17
N PHE A 448 -9.99 -35.48 -30.53
CA PHE A 448 -8.72 -35.18 -31.22
C PHE A 448 -7.54 -35.67 -30.38
N GLU A 449 -7.00 -36.80 -30.82
CA GLU A 449 -5.71 -37.34 -30.39
C GLU A 449 -4.59 -36.45 -30.96
N PHE A 450 -3.70 -35.97 -30.10
CA PHE A 450 -2.33 -35.65 -30.48
C PHE A 450 -1.40 -36.55 -29.69
N SER A 451 -0.78 -37.48 -30.41
CA SER A 451 0.31 -38.31 -29.97
C SER A 451 1.54 -37.45 -29.65
N ASN A 452 2.04 -37.55 -28.42
CA ASN A 452 3.40 -37.16 -28.06
C ASN A 452 4.05 -38.34 -27.33
N ASP A 453 4.45 -39.34 -28.12
CA ASP A 453 5.55 -40.22 -27.75
C ASP A 453 6.83 -39.40 -27.88
N TYR A 454 7.42 -38.96 -26.76
CA TYR A 454 8.88 -38.92 -26.59
C TYR A 454 9.22 -38.86 -25.09
N ALA A 455 9.73 -40.01 -24.64
CA ALA A 455 10.75 -40.19 -23.61
C ALA A 455 10.44 -39.76 -22.18
N GLU A 456 10.07 -40.78 -21.39
CA GLU A 456 10.49 -40.94 -20.00
C GLU A 456 12.01 -40.66 -19.85
N ASP A 457 12.37 -39.80 -18.89
CA ASP A 457 13.67 -39.91 -18.21
C ASP A 457 13.42 -39.80 -16.69
N PRO A 458 13.74 -40.84 -15.91
CA PRO A 458 13.33 -40.94 -14.52
C PRO A 458 14.44 -40.45 -13.58
N TYR A 459 14.61 -39.15 -13.43
CA TYR A 459 15.26 -38.57 -12.26
C TYR A 459 14.75 -37.14 -12.01
N PHE A 460 14.13 -36.96 -10.84
CA PHE A 460 13.48 -35.77 -10.25
C PHE A 460 11.97 -35.60 -10.43
#